data_AF-A0A930KQB3-F1
#
_entry.id   AF-A0A930KQB3-F1
#
_cell.length_a   1.000
_cell.length_b   1.000
_cell.length_c   1.000
_cell.angle_alpha   90.00
_cell.angle_beta   90.00
_cell.angle_gamma   90.00
#
_symmetry.space_group_name_H-M   'P 1'
#
loop_
_entity.id
_entity.type
_entity.pdbx_description
1 polymer ?
#
loop_
_entity_poly.entity_id
_entity_poly.type
_entity_poly.pdbx_seq_one_letter_code
_entity_poly.pdbx_strand_id
1 'polypeptide(L)'
;PHIADALVAAGVVADRSEAFAKLLYTGSPYYVPQDALDPLEAVRLVREAGGVPVIAHPMSTVRGPALSLEYLGLMVDAGLAGVEVYHRENSPEDRARLLEFIERQRAAGREVLVTGSSDYHGAGKPNLLGENTTDAVTVARIREQLATQ
;
A
#
# COMPACT_ATOMS: atom_id res chain seq x y z
N PRO A 1 -5.62 1.74 14.84
CA PRO A 1 -4.77 2.71 15.59
C PRO A 1 -5.34 2.99 16.99
N HIS A 2 -5.46 1.94 17.82
CA HIS A 2 -6.21 2.00 19.08
C HIS A 2 -5.52 2.84 20.17
N ILE A 3 -4.19 2.87 20.21
CA ILE A 3 -3.45 3.70 21.17
C ILE A 3 -3.69 5.20 20.90
N ALA A 4 -3.73 5.60 19.63
CA ALA A 4 -4.06 6.98 19.26
C ALA A 4 -5.47 7.36 19.74
N ASP A 5 -6.44 6.46 19.57
CA ASP A 5 -7.82 6.67 20.06
C ASP A 5 -7.88 6.82 21.58
N ALA A 6 -7.14 5.98 22.32
CA ALA A 6 -7.07 6.07 23.77
C ALA A 6 -6.44 7.39 24.25
N LEU A 7 -5.40 7.88 23.57
CA LEU A 7 -4.75 9.16 23.88
C LEU A 7 -5.69 10.35 23.63
N VAL A 8 -6.49 10.31 22.57
CA VAL A 8 -7.52 11.33 22.29
C VAL A 8 -8.62 11.28 23.35
N ALA A 9 -9.12 10.09 23.66
CA ALA A 9 -10.16 9.91 24.68
C ALA A 9 -9.69 10.32 26.09
N ALA A 10 -8.40 10.15 26.39
CA ALA A 10 -7.78 10.60 27.64
C ALA A 10 -7.44 12.10 27.65
N GLY A 11 -7.68 12.84 26.55
CA GLY A 11 -7.37 14.27 26.44
C GLY A 11 -5.89 14.60 26.36
N VAL A 12 -5.03 13.61 26.05
CA VAL A 12 -3.57 13.79 25.94
C VAL A 12 -3.19 14.49 24.63
N VAL A 13 -3.97 14.28 23.57
CA VAL A 13 -3.82 14.86 22.23
C VAL A 13 -5.19 15.18 21.65
N ALA A 14 -5.27 16.16 20.75
CA ALA A 14 -6.52 16.64 20.15
C ALA A 14 -7.11 15.66 19.12
N ASP A 15 -6.26 14.98 18.36
CA ASP A 15 -6.68 14.01 17.35
C ASP A 15 -5.60 12.94 17.08
N ARG A 16 -5.94 11.96 16.23
CA ARG A 16 -5.01 10.88 15.85
C ARG A 16 -3.75 11.41 15.15
N SER A 17 -3.87 12.46 14.34
CA SER A 17 -2.74 13.03 13.60
C SER A 17 -1.70 13.59 14.58
N GLU A 18 -2.15 14.29 15.61
CA GLU A 18 -1.28 14.76 16.70
C GLU A 18 -0.63 13.58 17.45
N ALA A 19 -1.39 12.52 17.74
CA ALA A 19 -0.84 11.33 18.39
C ALA A 19 0.34 10.74 17.61
N PHE A 20 0.20 10.57 16.29
CA PHE A 20 1.26 10.07 15.43
C PHE A 20 2.39 11.08 15.24
N ALA A 21 2.10 12.38 15.18
CA ALA A 21 3.14 13.40 15.03
C ALA A 21 4.03 13.55 16.28
N LYS A 22 3.51 13.32 17.48
CA LYS A 22 4.22 13.61 18.75
C LYS A 22 4.66 12.39 19.55
N LEU A 23 3.86 11.32 19.56
CA LEU A 23 4.04 10.22 20.52
C LEU A 23 4.23 8.86 19.85
N LEU A 24 3.51 8.60 18.76
CA LEU A 24 3.42 7.27 18.15
C LEU A 24 4.23 7.14 16.84
N TYR A 25 5.11 8.09 16.53
CA TYR A 25 5.98 8.00 15.35
C TYR A 25 7.15 7.03 15.56
N THR A 26 7.65 6.47 14.46
CA THR A 26 8.87 5.65 14.44
C THR A 26 10.05 6.43 14.98
N GLY A 27 10.66 5.93 16.06
CA GLY A 27 11.79 6.57 16.73
C GLY A 27 11.42 7.44 17.94
N SER A 28 10.15 7.52 18.30
CA SER A 28 9.75 8.05 19.60
C SER A 28 10.21 7.11 20.74
N PRO A 29 10.34 7.59 22.00
CA PRO A 29 10.70 6.74 23.14
C PRO A 29 9.64 5.68 23.48
N TYR A 30 8.45 5.76 22.88
CA TYR A 30 7.34 4.83 23.10
C TYR A 30 7.19 3.82 21.95
N TYR A 31 7.93 4.00 20.85
CA TYR A 31 7.85 3.13 19.70
C TYR A 31 8.55 1.81 19.96
N VAL A 32 7.79 0.72 19.92
CA VAL A 32 8.32 -0.64 19.91
C VAL A 32 8.17 -1.16 18.48
N PRO A 33 9.28 -1.55 17.81
CA PRO A 33 9.20 -2.11 16.47
C PRO A 33 8.41 -3.41 16.50
N GLN A 34 7.51 -3.57 15.54
CA GLN A 34 6.87 -4.85 15.28
C GLN A 34 7.71 -5.60 14.25
N ASP A 35 8.02 -6.86 14.50
CA ASP A 35 8.58 -7.75 13.50
C ASP A 35 7.54 -7.92 12.38
N ALA A 36 7.81 -7.28 11.24
CA ALA A 36 6.99 -7.36 10.06
C ALA A 36 7.49 -8.51 9.16
N LEU A 37 6.56 -9.19 8.50
CA LEU A 37 6.87 -10.18 7.49
C LEU A 37 7.61 -9.52 6.32
N ASP A 38 8.64 -10.19 5.78
CA ASP A 38 9.31 -9.76 4.55
C ASP A 38 8.28 -9.64 3.41
N PRO A 39 8.19 -8.49 2.71
CA PRO A 39 7.24 -8.31 1.63
C PRO A 39 7.32 -9.37 0.51
N LEU A 40 8.51 -9.91 0.22
CA LEU A 40 8.64 -11.01 -0.75
C LEU A 40 7.95 -12.28 -0.27
N GLU A 41 8.08 -12.58 1.02
CA GLU A 41 7.41 -13.71 1.63
C GLU A 41 5.89 -13.51 1.70
N ALA A 42 5.44 -12.29 1.99
CA ALA A 42 4.02 -11.95 1.94
C ALA A 42 3.42 -12.19 0.54
N VAL A 43 4.15 -11.81 -0.53
CA VAL A 43 3.73 -12.08 -1.92
C VAL A 43 3.60 -13.58 -2.17
N ARG A 44 4.58 -14.38 -1.74
CA ARG A 44 4.55 -15.85 -1.92
C ARG A 44 3.37 -16.47 -1.18
N LEU A 45 3.16 -16.14 0.08
CA LEU A 45 2.05 -16.68 0.87
C LEU A 45 0.69 -16.34 0.27
N VAL A 46 0.50 -15.11 -0.24
CA VAL A 46 -0.75 -14.75 -0.92
C VAL A 46 -0.93 -15.58 -2.19
N ARG A 47 0.13 -15.82 -2.97
CA ARG A 47 0.06 -16.68 -4.16
C ARG A 47 -0.20 -18.14 -3.81
N GLU A 48 0.46 -18.68 -2.79
CA GLU A 48 0.24 -20.05 -2.31
C GLU A 48 -1.19 -20.27 -1.81
N ALA A 49 -1.82 -19.22 -1.28
CA ALA A 49 -3.23 -19.22 -0.91
C ALA A 49 -4.20 -19.03 -2.11
N GLY A 50 -3.69 -18.99 -3.36
CA GLY A 50 -4.46 -18.75 -4.58
C GLY A 50 -4.88 -17.29 -4.80
N GLY A 51 -4.28 -16.35 -4.04
CA GLY A 51 -4.61 -14.93 -4.07
C GLY A 51 -3.89 -14.11 -5.15
N VAL A 52 -4.26 -12.83 -5.22
CA VAL A 52 -3.70 -11.85 -6.15
C VAL A 52 -3.05 -10.72 -5.34
N PRO A 53 -1.73 -10.81 -5.06
CA PRO A 53 -1.04 -9.81 -4.24
C PRO A 53 -0.91 -8.48 -4.96
N VAL A 54 -1.30 -7.40 -4.28
CA VAL A 54 -1.15 -6.01 -4.73
C VAL A 54 -0.41 -5.22 -3.67
N ILE A 55 0.64 -4.48 -4.07
CA ILE A 55 1.35 -3.59 -3.15
C ILE A 55 0.57 -2.28 -3.00
N ALA A 56 0.22 -1.94 -1.76
CA ALA A 56 -0.49 -0.71 -1.42
C ALA A 56 0.47 0.49 -1.42
N HIS A 57 0.06 1.59 -2.06
CA HIS A 57 0.65 2.92 -2.08
C HIS A 57 2.19 2.93 -1.85
N PRO A 58 2.98 2.34 -2.76
CA PRO A 58 4.38 2.01 -2.53
C PRO A 58 5.30 3.23 -2.39
N MET A 59 4.82 4.41 -2.79
CA MET A 59 5.58 5.66 -2.74
C MET A 59 5.26 6.50 -1.50
N SER A 60 4.39 6.00 -0.61
CA SER A 60 4.14 6.63 0.68
C SER A 60 5.42 6.74 1.51
N THR A 61 5.69 7.94 2.02
CA THR A 61 6.82 8.21 2.92
C THR A 61 6.39 8.42 4.38
N VAL A 62 5.09 8.26 4.68
CA VAL A 62 4.51 8.56 6.00
C VAL A 62 5.05 7.65 7.10
N ARG A 63 5.41 6.41 6.75
CA ARG A 63 5.86 5.37 7.71
C ARG A 63 7.30 4.92 7.49
N GLY A 64 8.06 5.64 6.66
CA GLY A 64 9.43 5.27 6.30
C GLY A 64 9.79 5.71 4.89
N PRO A 65 10.96 5.34 4.36
CA PRO A 65 11.30 5.59 2.98
C PRO A 65 10.33 4.86 2.04
N ALA A 66 10.06 5.47 0.88
CA ALA A 66 9.33 4.84 -0.20
C ALA A 66 10.04 3.55 -0.67
N LEU A 67 9.25 2.61 -1.19
CA LEU A 67 9.78 1.38 -1.78
C LEU A 67 10.63 1.71 -3.01
N SER A 68 11.83 1.12 -3.13
CA SER A 68 12.62 1.29 -4.35
C SER A 68 11.98 0.52 -5.52
N LEU A 69 12.09 1.07 -6.73
CA LEU A 69 11.62 0.38 -7.94
C LEU A 69 12.39 -0.93 -8.22
N GLU A 70 13.63 -1.01 -7.74
CA GLU A 70 14.44 -2.23 -7.82
C GLU A 70 13.82 -3.35 -6.96
N TYR A 71 13.50 -3.05 -5.69
CA TYR A 71 12.87 -4.03 -4.81
C TYR A 71 11.44 -4.34 -5.25
N LEU A 72 10.71 -3.37 -5.80
CA LEU A 72 9.42 -3.63 -6.45
C LEU A 72 9.57 -4.62 -7.63
N GLY A 73 10.68 -4.55 -8.38
CA GLY A 73 11.04 -5.55 -9.39
C GLY A 73 11.19 -6.95 -8.80
N LEU A 74 11.90 -7.09 -7.68
CA LEU A 74 12.04 -8.37 -6.96
C LEU A 74 10.68 -8.91 -6.49
N MET A 75 9.75 -8.03 -6.08
CA MET A 75 8.39 -8.44 -5.72
C MET A 75 7.63 -8.97 -6.93
N VAL A 76 7.77 -8.34 -8.10
CA VAL A 76 7.19 -8.85 -9.36
C VAL A 76 7.79 -10.20 -9.73
N ASP A 77 9.11 -10.40 -9.54
CA ASP A 77 9.77 -11.70 -9.71
C ASP A 77 9.22 -12.77 -8.76
N ALA A 78 8.89 -12.39 -7.53
CA ALA A 78 8.27 -13.28 -6.54
C ALA A 78 6.78 -13.54 -6.79
N GLY A 79 6.17 -12.89 -7.79
CA GLY A 79 4.79 -13.09 -8.19
C GLY A 79 3.83 -11.95 -7.84
N LEU A 80 4.30 -10.76 -7.51
CA LEU A 80 3.42 -9.60 -7.28
C LEU A 80 2.53 -9.36 -8.51
N ALA A 81 1.21 -9.27 -8.30
CA ALA A 81 0.24 -9.19 -9.39
C ALA A 81 -0.11 -7.75 -9.78
N GLY A 82 0.00 -6.82 -8.85
CA GLY A 82 -0.43 -5.45 -9.07
C GLY A 82 0.22 -4.43 -8.17
N VAL A 83 0.12 -3.19 -8.60
CA VAL A 83 0.66 -2.01 -7.93
C VAL A 83 -0.45 -0.98 -7.77
N GLU A 84 -0.65 -0.48 -6.56
CA GLU A 84 -1.54 0.65 -6.34
C GLU A 84 -0.86 1.94 -6.78
N VAL A 85 -1.29 2.46 -7.93
CA VAL A 85 -0.79 3.71 -8.51
C VAL A 85 -1.67 4.87 -8.06
N TYR A 86 -2.98 4.72 -8.18
CA TYR A 86 -3.93 5.79 -7.88
C TYR A 86 -4.27 5.81 -6.40
N HIS A 87 -3.41 6.47 -5.62
CA HIS A 87 -3.60 6.74 -4.20
C HIS A 87 -3.09 8.16 -3.88
N ARG A 88 -3.67 8.86 -2.90
CA ARG A 88 -3.29 10.24 -2.58
C ARG A 88 -1.85 10.40 -2.08
N GLU A 89 -1.29 9.35 -1.49
CA GLU A 89 0.09 9.33 -0.99
C GLU A 89 1.12 9.06 -2.10
N ASN A 90 0.67 8.73 -3.32
CA ASN A 90 1.52 8.73 -4.51
C ASN A 90 1.36 10.07 -5.24
N SER A 91 2.41 10.90 -5.24
CA SER A 91 2.43 12.18 -5.97
C SER A 91 2.23 11.97 -7.48
N PRO A 92 1.86 13.01 -8.26
CA PRO A 92 1.78 12.90 -9.72
C PRO A 92 3.07 12.36 -10.35
N GLU A 93 4.23 12.77 -9.85
CA GLU A 93 5.56 12.31 -10.30
C GLU A 93 5.78 10.83 -9.95
N ASP A 94 5.39 10.41 -8.75
CA ASP A 94 5.46 9.03 -8.31
C ASP A 94 4.55 8.12 -9.15
N ARG A 95 3.32 8.58 -9.44
CA ARG A 95 2.40 7.86 -10.33
C ARG A 95 3.01 7.66 -11.71
N ALA A 96 3.63 8.70 -12.28
CA ALA A 96 4.30 8.60 -13.57
C ALA A 96 5.45 7.57 -13.54
N ARG A 97 6.28 7.58 -12.50
CA ARG A 97 7.37 6.60 -12.30
C ARG A 97 6.86 5.17 -12.16
N LEU A 98 5.78 4.97 -11.40
CA LEU A 98 5.17 3.64 -11.23
C LEU A 98 4.58 3.14 -12.54
N LEU A 99 3.87 3.98 -13.29
CA LEU A 99 3.34 3.61 -14.61
C LEU A 99 4.45 3.24 -15.58
N GLU A 100 5.53 4.03 -15.64
CA GLU A 100 6.69 3.72 -16.48
C GLU A 100 7.34 2.38 -16.08
N PHE A 101 7.48 2.12 -14.77
CA PHE A 101 7.95 0.83 -14.28
C PHE A 101 7.03 -0.32 -14.71
N ILE A 102 5.72 -0.18 -14.56
CA ILE A 102 4.73 -1.20 -14.92
C ILE A 102 4.77 -1.50 -16.41
N GLU A 103 4.86 -0.48 -17.27
CA GLU A 103 4.98 -0.67 -18.71
C GLU A 103 6.27 -1.41 -19.09
N ARG A 104 7.39 -1.14 -18.41
CA ARG A 104 8.62 -1.93 -18.60
C ARG A 104 8.46 -3.40 -18.21
N GLN A 105 7.77 -3.68 -17.09
CA GLN A 105 7.50 -5.07 -16.68
C GLN A 105 6.59 -5.79 -17.69
N ARG A 106 5.55 -5.11 -18.19
CA ARG A 106 4.64 -5.62 -19.23
C ARG A 106 5.37 -5.91 -20.54
N ALA A 107 6.24 -5.00 -20.98
CA ALA A 107 7.09 -5.21 -22.15
C ALA A 107 8.04 -6.41 -21.99
N ALA A 108 8.44 -6.73 -20.76
CA ALA A 108 9.22 -7.93 -20.42
C ALA A 108 8.36 -9.20 -20.25
N GLY A 109 7.07 -9.16 -20.58
CA GLY A 109 6.16 -10.31 -20.55
C GLY A 109 5.49 -10.60 -19.20
N ARG A 110 5.56 -9.66 -18.25
CA ARG A 110 4.95 -9.81 -16.92
C ARG A 110 3.59 -9.11 -16.88
N GLU A 111 2.54 -9.79 -16.41
CA GLU A 111 1.25 -9.15 -16.18
C GLU A 111 1.24 -8.44 -14.82
N VAL A 112 1.40 -7.11 -14.84
CA VAL A 112 1.29 -6.26 -13.65
C VAL A 112 0.07 -5.36 -13.77
N LEU A 113 -0.86 -5.48 -12.83
CA LEU A 113 -2.12 -4.73 -12.77
C LEU A 113 -1.91 -3.33 -12.15
N VAL A 114 -2.69 -2.35 -12.59
CA VAL A 114 -2.70 -0.99 -12.03
C VAL A 114 -3.96 -0.83 -11.20
N THR A 115 -3.81 -0.55 -9.90
CA THR A 115 -4.96 -0.38 -9.01
C THR A 115 -5.01 1.02 -8.41
N GLY A 116 -6.17 1.33 -7.81
CA GLY A 116 -6.42 2.55 -7.07
C GLY A 116 -7.43 2.33 -5.95
N SER A 117 -7.20 2.98 -4.83
CA SER A 117 -8.12 2.96 -3.69
C SER A 117 -8.09 4.27 -2.90
N SER A 118 -9.11 4.46 -2.06
CA SER A 118 -9.17 5.59 -1.16
C SER A 118 -8.43 5.39 0.17
N ASP A 119 -8.09 4.15 0.56
CA ASP A 119 -7.64 3.83 1.93
C ASP A 119 -8.51 4.49 3.03
N TYR A 120 -9.83 4.40 2.87
CA TYR A 120 -10.80 5.14 3.67
C TYR A 120 -10.90 4.60 5.10
N HIS A 121 -10.83 5.50 6.09
CA HIS A 121 -10.82 5.16 7.52
C HIS A 121 -11.88 5.95 8.33
N GLY A 122 -12.99 6.37 7.69
CA GLY A 122 -13.99 7.19 8.38
C GLY A 122 -13.46 8.57 8.74
N ALA A 123 -13.85 9.06 9.92
CA ALA A 123 -13.27 10.28 10.50
C ALA A 123 -11.79 10.15 10.92
N GLY A 124 -11.20 8.95 10.78
CA GLY A 124 -9.84 8.66 11.21
C GLY A 124 -8.74 9.08 10.23
N LYS A 125 -9.10 9.45 8.99
CA LYS A 125 -8.20 10.00 7.96
C LYS A 125 -8.96 11.02 7.10
N PRO A 126 -8.26 11.97 6.46
CA PRO A 126 -8.88 12.93 5.53
C PRO A 126 -9.25 12.33 4.16
N ASN A 127 -9.04 11.03 3.95
CA ASN A 127 -9.35 10.35 2.71
C ASN A 127 -10.88 10.25 2.54
N LEU A 128 -11.40 10.53 1.35
CA LEU A 128 -12.82 10.36 1.02
C LEU A 128 -13.05 9.00 0.38
N LEU A 129 -14.14 8.33 0.74
CA LEU A 129 -14.49 7.05 0.13
C LEU A 129 -14.63 7.21 -1.40
N GLY A 130 -13.88 6.41 -2.15
CA GLY A 130 -13.91 6.44 -3.61
C GLY A 130 -13.15 7.60 -4.27
N GLU A 131 -12.31 8.35 -3.55
CA GLU A 131 -11.51 9.43 -4.13
C GLU A 131 -10.49 8.96 -5.20
N ASN A 132 -10.10 7.69 -5.13
CA ASN A 132 -9.45 6.96 -6.22
C ASN A 132 -10.11 5.59 -6.33
N THR A 133 -10.12 5.01 -7.52
CA THR A 133 -10.80 3.75 -7.82
C THR A 133 -9.96 2.87 -8.72
N THR A 134 -10.27 1.57 -8.69
CA THR A 134 -9.79 0.60 -9.68
C THR A 134 -10.90 0.41 -10.71
N ASP A 135 -10.56 0.47 -12.00
CA ASP A 135 -11.53 0.33 -13.07
C ASP A 135 -12.10 -1.11 -13.14
N ALA A 136 -13.30 -1.25 -13.72
CA ALA A 136 -13.99 -2.53 -13.77
C ALA A 136 -13.25 -3.61 -14.57
N VAL A 137 -12.44 -3.21 -15.58
CA VAL A 137 -11.65 -4.16 -16.37
C VAL A 137 -10.55 -4.74 -15.49
N THR A 138 -9.81 -3.90 -14.76
CA THR A 138 -8.79 -4.37 -13.81
C THR A 138 -9.41 -5.27 -12.73
N VAL A 139 -10.59 -4.92 -12.20
CA VAL A 139 -11.30 -5.79 -11.23
C VAL A 139 -11.65 -7.16 -11.83
N ALA A 140 -12.08 -7.20 -13.10
CA ALA A 140 -12.34 -8.47 -13.79
C ALA A 140 -11.05 -9.30 -13.94
N ARG A 141 -9.91 -8.67 -14.28
CA ARG A 141 -8.61 -9.37 -14.37
C ARG A 141 -8.14 -9.95 -13.04
N ILE A 142 -8.36 -9.24 -11.92
CA ILE A 142 -8.11 -9.80 -10.58
C ILE A 142 -8.94 -11.07 -10.38
N ARG A 143 -10.23 -11.05 -10.74
CA ARG A 143 -11.12 -12.22 -10.61
C ARG A 143 -10.72 -13.38 -11.52
N GLU A 144 -10.26 -13.09 -12.73
CA GLU A 144 -9.74 -14.11 -13.65
C GLU A 144 -8.52 -14.82 -13.05
N GLN A 145 -7.56 -14.07 -12.49
CA GLN A 145 -6.38 -14.67 -11.86
C GLN A 145 -6.74 -15.59 -10.68
N LEU A 146 -7.76 -15.25 -9.89
CA LEU A 146 -8.26 -16.11 -8.80
C LEU A 146 -8.86 -17.43 -9.30
N ALA A 147 -9.36 -17.49 -10.53
CA ALA A 147 -10.01 -18.68 -11.10
C ALA A 147 -9.02 -19.62 -11.83
N THR A 148 -7.81 -19.14 -12.11
CA THR A 148 -6.79 -19.85 -12.91
C THR A 148 -5.65 -20.47 -12.09
N GLN A 149 -5.67 -20.33 -10.76
CA GLN A 149 -4.71 -20.97 -9.84
C GLN A 149 -5.30 -22.25 -9.26
#